data_AF-A0A7C5FMP4-F1
#
_entry.id   AF-A0A7C5FMP4-F1
#
_cell.length_a   1.000
_cell.length_b   1.000
_cell.length_c   1.000
_cell.angle_alpha   90.00
_cell.angle_beta   90.00
_cell.angle_gamma   90.00
#
_symmetry.space_group_name_H-M   'P 1'
#
loop_
_entity.id
_entity.type
_entity.pdbx_description
1 polymer ?
#
loop_
_entity_poly.entity_id
_entity_poly.type
_entity_poly.pdbx_seq_one_letter_code
_entity_poly.pdbx_strand_id
1 'polypeptide(L)'
;MDTASEMSSETLKFSQLEGNLLDKFSISDLQYTDAAIDVSIHHFLFHWQAPEIFKRKLVINSIEINGIAFKQLVTPAETKETETDDKQVPVQLPAFNLPVDILLQKLQITDIDIISQPDAEAVHIDKVRLRSEFIKTKLNIQEFTLNMPEVQALIYGVVTLQNSYPLNLQSDIKLNLPEQPELVLKGDISGNLEQLTIRQQTAGMLDASISTEVNQLLGKTDWQSDI
;
A
#
# COMPACT_ATOMS: atom_id res chain seq x y z
N MET A 1 18.55 37.56 20.27
CA MET A 1 19.52 36.60 20.81
C MET A 1 18.84 36.02 22.03
N ASP A 2 18.28 34.82 22.06
CA ASP A 2 18.56 33.56 21.34
C ASP A 2 17.27 32.71 21.39
N THR A 3 16.72 32.32 20.24
CA THR A 3 16.68 30.96 19.66
C THR A 3 15.97 29.87 20.48
N ALA A 4 14.83 29.44 19.92
CA ALA A 4 14.41 28.06 19.65
C ALA A 4 14.30 27.03 20.79
N SER A 5 13.11 26.43 20.91
CA SER A 5 12.91 24.97 20.92
C SER A 5 11.43 24.62 20.68
N GLU A 6 11.18 24.01 19.53
CA GLU A 6 10.21 22.94 19.23
C GLU A 6 8.72 23.12 19.62
N MET A 7 7.89 23.44 18.62
CA MET A 7 6.46 23.18 18.64
C MET A 7 6.10 22.28 17.44
N SER A 8 6.69 21.09 17.35
CA SER A 8 6.13 20.01 16.53
C SER A 8 4.95 19.41 17.29
N SER A 9 3.77 20.01 17.15
CA SER A 9 2.54 19.51 17.79
C SER A 9 1.99 18.32 17.01
N GLU A 10 2.73 17.20 17.01
CA GLU A 10 2.16 15.92 16.60
C GLU A 10 1.04 15.56 17.57
N THR A 11 -0.17 15.37 17.07
CA THR A 11 -1.30 15.02 17.93
C THR A 11 -2.01 13.78 17.40
N LEU A 12 -2.08 12.76 18.26
CA LEU A 12 -2.89 11.56 18.06
C LEU A 12 -4.10 11.63 18.99
N LYS A 13 -5.31 11.52 18.44
CA LYS A 13 -6.58 11.56 19.18
C LYS A 13 -7.48 10.43 18.74
N PHE A 14 -8.33 9.96 19.65
CA PHE A 14 -9.40 9.01 19.38
C PHE A 14 -10.57 9.26 20.32
N SER A 15 -11.80 9.03 19.86
CA SER A 15 -13.00 9.22 20.68
C SER A 15 -13.17 8.09 21.69
N GLN A 16 -12.97 6.85 21.23
CA GLN A 16 -13.30 5.68 22.03
C GLN A 16 -12.47 4.46 21.62
N LEU A 17 -12.11 3.64 22.61
CA LEU A 17 -11.54 2.31 22.45
C LEU A 17 -12.48 1.31 23.16
N GLU A 18 -12.92 0.28 22.45
CA GLU A 18 -13.78 -0.78 22.98
C GLU A 18 -13.20 -2.17 22.74
N GLY A 19 -13.65 -3.14 23.54
CA GLY A 19 -13.32 -4.56 23.37
C GLY A 19 -12.12 -5.02 24.19
N ASN A 20 -11.45 -6.07 23.69
CA ASN A 20 -10.34 -6.74 24.33
C ASN A 20 -9.13 -6.80 23.39
N LEU A 21 -8.02 -6.22 23.81
CA LEU A 21 -6.77 -6.20 23.04
C LEU A 21 -6.20 -7.59 22.74
N LEU A 22 -6.61 -8.65 23.44
CA LEU A 22 -6.16 -10.03 23.22
C LEU A 22 -7.04 -10.83 22.25
N ASP A 23 -8.14 -10.24 21.78
CA ASP A 23 -9.08 -10.90 20.86
C ASP A 23 -9.56 -9.89 19.82
N LYS A 24 -10.60 -9.12 20.15
CA LYS A 24 -11.21 -8.12 19.27
C LYS A 24 -11.33 -6.78 19.96
N PHE A 25 -10.80 -5.73 19.33
CA PHE A 25 -10.98 -4.35 19.76
C PHE A 25 -11.32 -3.43 18.59
N SER A 26 -11.92 -2.28 18.92
CA SER A 26 -12.24 -1.24 17.94
C SER A 26 -11.92 0.15 18.48
N ILE A 27 -11.52 1.03 17.56
CA ILE A 27 -11.25 2.44 17.81
C ILE A 27 -12.18 3.26 16.91
N SER A 28 -12.81 4.28 17.49
CA SER A 28 -13.64 5.24 16.75
C SER A 28 -12.96 6.60 16.67
N ASP A 29 -13.10 7.24 15.51
CA ASP A 29 -12.61 8.58 15.19
C ASP A 29 -11.13 8.79 15.53
N LEU A 30 -10.26 7.93 14.98
CA LEU A 30 -8.82 8.12 15.08
C LEU A 30 -8.42 9.32 14.21
N GLN A 31 -7.69 10.26 14.79
CA GLN A 31 -7.13 11.41 14.10
C GLN A 31 -5.66 11.54 14.43
N TYR A 32 -4.85 11.69 13.39
CA TYR A 32 -3.43 12.00 13.50
C TYR A 32 -3.13 13.21 12.64
N THR A 33 -2.50 14.21 13.22
CA THR A 33 -2.07 15.40 12.49
C THR A 33 -0.69 15.83 12.98
N ASP A 34 0.20 16.10 12.02
CA ASP A 34 1.50 16.72 12.24
C ASP A 34 1.71 17.91 11.29
N ALA A 35 2.96 18.34 11.08
CA ALA A 35 3.28 19.44 10.19
C ALA A 35 3.14 19.11 8.69
N ALA A 36 3.17 17.83 8.32
CA ALA A 36 3.23 17.36 6.94
C ALA A 36 1.97 16.62 6.48
N ILE A 37 1.26 15.95 7.37
CA ILE A 37 0.11 15.11 7.05
C ILE A 37 -1.04 15.26 8.05
N ASP A 38 -2.25 15.04 7.54
CA ASP A 38 -3.48 14.89 8.30
C ASP A 38 -4.15 13.57 7.89
N VAL A 39 -4.47 12.73 8.87
CA VAL A 39 -5.05 11.41 8.70
C VAL A 39 -6.23 11.26 9.65
N SER A 40 -7.40 10.97 9.09
CA SER A 40 -8.56 10.54 9.89
C SER A 40 -9.01 9.14 9.51
N ILE A 41 -9.48 8.40 10.50
CA ILE A 41 -10.11 7.09 10.35
C ILE A 41 -11.40 7.08 11.17
N HIS A 42 -12.55 6.88 10.52
CA HIS A 42 -13.85 6.86 11.24
C HIS A 42 -13.97 5.64 12.14
N HIS A 43 -13.66 4.44 11.63
CA HIS A 43 -13.73 3.22 12.42
C HIS A 43 -12.60 2.26 12.06
N PHE A 44 -11.90 1.80 13.09
CA PHE A 44 -10.89 0.76 13.00
C PHE A 44 -11.31 -0.41 13.87
N LEU A 45 -11.26 -1.63 13.34
CA LEU A 45 -11.53 -2.87 14.04
C LEU A 45 -10.40 -3.85 13.78
N PHE A 46 -9.92 -4.46 14.85
CA PHE A 46 -8.88 -5.49 14.80
C PHE A 46 -9.32 -6.72 15.57
N HIS A 47 -9.20 -7.88 14.94
CA HIS A 47 -9.51 -9.17 15.53
C HIS A 47 -8.39 -10.16 15.23
N TRP A 48 -7.78 -10.71 16.27
CA TRP A 48 -6.61 -11.58 16.16
C TRP A 48 -6.64 -12.66 17.25
N GLN A 49 -5.75 -13.65 17.12
CA GLN A 49 -5.65 -14.76 18.07
C GLN A 49 -4.37 -14.63 18.90
N ALA A 50 -4.44 -13.91 20.02
CA ALA A 50 -3.27 -13.68 20.89
C ALA A 50 -2.51 -14.96 21.29
N PRO A 51 -3.15 -16.10 21.61
CA PRO A 51 -2.44 -17.32 21.99
C PRO A 51 -1.51 -17.90 20.90
N GLU A 52 -1.74 -17.59 19.63
CA GLU A 52 -0.91 -18.12 18.53
C GLU A 52 0.50 -17.52 18.53
N ILE A 53 0.70 -16.36 19.17
CA ILE A 53 2.03 -15.73 19.25
C ILE A 53 3.04 -16.60 20.01
N PHE A 54 2.57 -17.39 20.98
CA PHE A 54 3.40 -18.37 21.70
C PHE A 54 3.89 -19.50 20.80
N LYS A 55 3.21 -19.74 19.67
CA LYS A 55 3.63 -20.68 18.62
C LYS A 55 4.43 -19.97 17.51
N ARG A 56 4.89 -18.73 17.76
CA ARG A 56 5.57 -17.86 16.79
C ARG A 56 4.74 -17.55 15.54
N LYS A 57 3.42 -17.46 15.70
CA LYS A 57 2.48 -17.11 14.64
C LYS A 57 1.62 -15.91 15.05
N LEU A 58 1.51 -14.93 14.19
CA LEU A 58 0.56 -13.84 14.31
C LEU A 58 -0.65 -14.14 13.41
N VAL A 59 -1.73 -14.65 14.00
CA VAL A 59 -2.97 -14.93 13.26
C VAL A 59 -3.94 -13.77 13.43
N ILE A 60 -4.19 -13.07 12.33
CA ILE A 60 -5.09 -11.92 12.24
C ILE A 60 -6.34 -12.39 11.51
N ASN A 61 -7.46 -12.46 12.23
CA ASN A 61 -8.75 -12.85 11.69
C ASN A 61 -9.32 -11.73 10.81
N SER A 62 -9.28 -10.49 11.30
CA SER A 62 -9.64 -9.33 10.48
C SER A 62 -8.98 -8.02 10.92
N ILE A 63 -8.62 -7.21 9.92
CA ILE A 63 -8.40 -5.76 10.04
C ILE A 63 -9.46 -5.09 9.19
N GLU A 64 -10.30 -4.28 9.80
CA GLU A 64 -11.38 -3.59 9.09
C GLU A 64 -11.28 -2.09 9.37
N ILE A 65 -11.20 -1.32 8.30
CA ILE A 65 -11.08 0.13 8.38
C ILE A 65 -12.17 0.74 7.50
N ASN A 66 -12.90 1.70 8.05
CA ASN A 66 -13.89 2.46 7.30
C ASN A 66 -13.62 3.95 7.43
N GLY A 67 -13.69 4.66 6.29
CA GLY A 67 -13.60 6.11 6.23
C GLY A 67 -12.18 6.58 6.55
N ILE A 68 -11.25 6.41 5.61
CA ILE A 68 -9.91 6.97 5.69
C ILE A 68 -9.91 8.28 4.90
N ALA A 69 -9.49 9.39 5.52
CA ALA A 69 -9.10 10.58 4.78
C ALA A 69 -7.63 10.87 5.04
N PHE A 70 -6.82 10.85 3.99
CA PHE A 70 -5.42 11.24 4.01
C PHE A 70 -5.26 12.57 3.28
N LYS A 71 -4.56 13.52 3.90
CA LYS A 71 -4.19 14.78 3.29
C LYS A 71 -2.73 15.08 3.54
N GLN A 72 -1.99 15.33 2.48
CA GLN A 72 -0.66 15.88 2.54
C GLN A 72 -0.74 17.41 2.61
N LEU A 73 -0.16 17.99 3.66
CA LEU A 73 -0.25 19.42 3.98
C LEU A 73 0.91 20.24 3.38
N VAL A 74 2.01 19.58 3.00
CA VAL A 74 3.20 20.23 2.41
C VAL A 74 3.68 19.49 1.18
N THR A 75 4.17 20.22 0.18
CA THR A 75 4.76 19.62 -1.02
C THR A 75 6.24 19.28 -0.73
N PRO A 76 6.77 18.11 -1.14
CA PRO A 76 8.17 17.72 -0.85
C PRO A 76 9.26 18.67 -1.37
N ALA A 77 8.89 19.70 -2.14
CA ALA A 77 9.79 20.74 -2.63
C ALA A 77 10.16 21.80 -1.56
N GLU A 78 9.43 21.89 -0.44
CA GLU A 78 9.69 22.87 0.62
C GLU A 78 10.66 22.39 1.73
N THR A 79 11.26 21.20 1.57
CA THR A 79 12.36 20.73 2.45
C THR A 79 13.73 20.89 1.79
N LYS A 80 13.94 21.98 1.03
CA LYS A 80 15.26 22.35 0.51
C LYS A 80 15.87 23.46 1.35
N GLU A 81 16.77 23.05 2.25
CA GLU A 81 17.94 23.74 2.79
C GLU A 81 18.42 22.82 3.92
N THR A 82 19.40 21.92 3.79
CA THR A 82 20.78 22.02 3.31
C THR A 82 21.23 20.55 3.21
N GLU A 83 21.78 20.05 2.10
CA GLU A 83 23.19 19.69 2.03
C GLU A 83 23.49 19.14 0.63
N THR A 84 24.64 19.55 0.13
CA THR A 84 25.28 19.08 -1.08
C THR A 84 26.02 17.78 -0.77
N ASP A 85 25.54 16.64 -1.25
CA ASP A 85 26.43 15.55 -1.68
C ASP A 85 25.71 14.69 -2.73
N ASP A 86 26.19 14.77 -3.96
CA ASP A 86 25.82 13.92 -5.08
C ASP A 86 26.48 12.55 -4.90
N LYS A 87 25.99 11.80 -3.90
CA LYS A 87 26.19 10.36 -3.80
C LYS A 87 24.84 9.69 -3.88
N GLN A 88 24.54 9.15 -5.06
CA GLN A 88 23.49 8.16 -5.27
C GLN A 88 23.73 6.97 -4.32
N VAL A 89 23.24 7.05 -3.09
CA VAL A 89 23.09 5.87 -2.24
C VAL A 89 21.83 5.18 -2.78
N PRO A 90 21.94 4.02 -3.45
CA PRO A 90 20.76 3.26 -3.82
C PRO A 90 19.95 3.02 -2.54
N VAL A 91 18.68 3.45 -2.55
CA VAL A 91 17.75 3.19 -1.45
C VAL A 91 17.61 1.67 -1.36
N GLN A 92 18.29 1.06 -0.39
CA GLN A 92 18.19 -0.36 -0.12
C GLN A 92 17.08 -0.56 0.90
N LEU A 93 16.02 -1.27 0.51
CA LEU A 93 15.01 -1.71 1.48
C LEU A 93 15.67 -2.65 2.51
N PRO A 94 15.34 -2.52 3.81
CA PRO A 94 15.92 -3.36 4.84
C PRO A 94 15.46 -4.81 4.66
N ALA A 95 16.39 -5.76 4.84
CA ALA A 95 16.05 -7.18 4.87
C ALA A 95 14.95 -7.44 5.91
N PHE A 96 13.79 -7.91 5.45
CA PHE A 96 12.60 -8.04 6.29
C PHE A 96 12.64 -9.38 7.05
N ASN A 97 13.22 -9.35 8.25
CA ASN A 97 13.32 -10.52 9.13
C ASN A 97 12.27 -10.45 10.24
N LEU A 98 11.05 -10.86 9.93
CA LEU A 98 10.02 -11.03 10.97
C LEU A 98 10.34 -12.30 11.80
N PRO A 99 10.32 -12.23 13.14
CA PRO A 99 10.59 -13.38 14.00
C PRO A 99 9.44 -14.39 14.06
N VAL A 100 8.29 -14.06 13.45
CA VAL A 100 7.03 -14.80 13.47
C VAL A 100 6.44 -14.93 12.06
N ASP A 101 5.72 -16.02 11.81
CA ASP A 101 4.88 -16.15 10.62
C ASP A 101 3.60 -15.31 10.81
N ILE A 102 3.06 -14.73 9.75
CA ILE A 102 1.83 -13.92 9.82
C ILE A 102 0.76 -14.55 8.92
N LEU A 103 -0.42 -14.81 9.46
CA LEU A 103 -1.60 -15.21 8.69
C LEU A 103 -2.63 -14.09 8.76
N LEU A 104 -2.85 -13.41 7.64
CA LEU A 104 -3.87 -12.36 7.50
C LEU A 104 -5.05 -12.91 6.71
N GLN A 105 -6.11 -13.29 7.42
CA GLN A 105 -7.31 -13.86 6.81
C GLN A 105 -8.14 -12.81 6.06
N LYS A 106 -8.20 -11.59 6.59
CA LYS A 106 -8.93 -10.47 5.99
C LYS A 106 -8.32 -9.14 6.41
N LEU A 107 -7.89 -8.34 5.45
CA LEU A 107 -7.83 -6.89 5.58
C LEU A 107 -8.86 -6.32 4.63
N GLN A 108 -9.67 -5.39 5.12
CA GLN A 108 -10.62 -4.64 4.31
C GLN A 108 -10.58 -3.17 4.73
N ILE A 109 -10.42 -2.30 3.74
CA ILE A 109 -10.53 -0.86 3.91
C ILE A 109 -11.62 -0.39 2.96
N THR A 110 -12.58 0.39 3.45
CA THR A 110 -13.66 0.97 2.65
C THR A 110 -13.71 2.46 2.83
N ASP A 111 -14.06 3.18 1.76
CA ASP A 111 -14.23 4.64 1.76
C ASP A 111 -12.90 5.34 2.10
N ILE A 112 -12.03 5.48 1.10
CA ILE A 112 -10.69 6.07 1.24
C ILE A 112 -10.59 7.29 0.33
N ASP A 113 -10.27 8.43 0.91
CA ASP A 113 -9.96 9.66 0.19
C ASP A 113 -8.51 10.05 0.41
N ILE A 114 -7.79 10.30 -0.69
CA ILE A 114 -6.37 10.69 -0.66
C ILE A 114 -6.19 12.01 -1.40
N ILE A 115 -5.65 13.01 -0.68
CA ILE A 115 -5.17 14.27 -1.24
C ILE A 115 -3.66 14.30 -1.10
N SER A 116 -2.94 13.95 -2.16
CA SER A 116 -1.48 13.73 -2.15
C SER A 116 -0.64 15.02 -2.20
N GLN A 117 -1.26 16.17 -2.41
CA GLN A 117 -0.60 17.47 -2.38
C GLN A 117 -1.62 18.55 -2.02
N PRO A 118 -1.16 19.67 -1.43
CA PRO A 118 -2.01 20.84 -1.28
C PRO A 118 -2.63 21.20 -2.64
N ASP A 119 -3.96 21.37 -2.67
CA ASP A 119 -4.76 21.72 -3.85
C ASP A 119 -4.97 20.62 -4.93
N ALA A 120 -4.55 19.37 -4.70
CA ALA A 120 -4.97 18.27 -5.59
C ALA A 120 -6.44 17.86 -5.37
N GLU A 121 -7.06 17.37 -6.44
CA GLU A 121 -8.33 16.66 -6.33
C GLU A 121 -8.15 15.37 -5.51
N ALA A 122 -9.17 15.04 -4.73
CA ALA A 122 -9.17 13.83 -3.93
C ALA A 122 -9.30 12.60 -4.84
N VAL A 123 -8.40 11.64 -4.66
CA VAL A 123 -8.54 10.30 -5.26
C VAL A 123 -9.40 9.46 -4.33
N HIS A 124 -10.56 9.03 -4.82
CA HIS A 124 -11.48 8.17 -4.07
C HIS A 124 -11.28 6.69 -4.40
N ILE A 125 -11.17 5.86 -3.36
CA ILE A 125 -11.10 4.41 -3.47
C ILE A 125 -12.22 3.79 -2.63
N ASP A 126 -13.14 3.09 -3.30
CA ASP A 126 -14.31 2.49 -2.66
C ASP A 126 -13.90 1.39 -1.67
N LYS A 127 -12.96 0.52 -2.10
CA LYS A 127 -12.60 -0.67 -1.33
C LYS A 127 -11.25 -1.27 -1.70
N VAL A 128 -10.44 -1.52 -0.69
CA VAL A 128 -9.24 -2.36 -0.76
C VAL A 128 -9.46 -3.62 0.08
N ARG A 129 -9.06 -4.79 -0.43
CA ARG A 129 -8.98 -6.02 0.36
C ARG A 129 -7.65 -6.71 0.16
N LEU A 130 -7.17 -7.36 1.21
CA LEU A 130 -5.98 -8.22 1.18
C LEU A 130 -6.23 -9.47 2.02
N ARG A 131 -5.87 -10.62 1.45
CA ARG A 131 -5.69 -11.88 2.17
C ARG A 131 -4.32 -12.42 1.84
N SER A 132 -3.53 -12.69 2.86
CA SER A 132 -2.14 -13.08 2.67
C SER A 132 -1.60 -13.93 3.80
N GLU A 133 -0.50 -14.62 3.50
CA GLU A 133 0.25 -15.39 4.46
C GLU A 133 1.73 -15.09 4.28
N PHE A 134 2.41 -14.77 5.36
CA PHE A 134 3.84 -14.58 5.40
C PHE A 134 4.47 -15.73 6.20
N ILE A 135 5.27 -16.55 5.53
CA ILE A 135 6.03 -17.65 6.17
C ILE A 135 7.51 -17.47 5.88
N LYS A 136 8.30 -17.33 6.94
CA LYS A 136 9.76 -17.07 6.90
C LYS A 136 10.14 -15.82 6.12
N THR A 137 10.18 -15.92 4.79
CA THR A 137 10.56 -14.85 3.86
C THR A 137 9.63 -14.77 2.65
N LYS A 138 8.60 -15.62 2.57
CA LYS A 138 7.64 -15.63 1.46
C LYS A 138 6.34 -15.00 1.91
N LEU A 139 5.94 -13.93 1.24
CA LEU A 139 4.61 -13.36 1.29
C LEU A 139 3.78 -13.97 0.14
N ASN A 140 2.83 -14.82 0.50
CA ASN A 140 1.83 -15.36 -0.40
C ASN A 140 0.60 -14.44 -0.38
N ILE A 141 0.40 -13.68 -1.46
CA ILE A 141 -0.77 -12.85 -1.68
C ILE A 141 -1.84 -13.75 -2.30
N GLN A 142 -2.78 -14.18 -1.46
CA GLN A 142 -3.88 -15.06 -1.91
C GLN A 142 -4.93 -14.26 -2.68
N GLU A 143 -5.12 -12.99 -2.29
CA GLU A 143 -6.02 -12.05 -2.95
C GLU A 143 -5.64 -10.64 -2.53
N PHE A 144 -5.44 -9.75 -3.49
CA PHE A 144 -5.46 -8.31 -3.31
C PHE A 144 -6.48 -7.72 -4.28
N THR A 145 -7.49 -7.01 -3.79
CA THR A 145 -8.47 -6.33 -4.65
C THR A 145 -8.47 -4.85 -4.38
N LEU A 146 -8.49 -4.06 -5.45
CA LEU A 146 -8.69 -2.62 -5.44
C LEU A 146 -9.96 -2.31 -6.25
N ASN A 147 -10.90 -1.57 -5.67
CA ASN A 147 -12.08 -1.07 -6.37
C ASN A 147 -12.12 0.45 -6.24
N MET A 148 -12.17 1.10 -7.39
CA MET A 148 -12.32 2.53 -7.60
C MET A 148 -13.37 2.73 -8.71
N PRO A 149 -13.97 3.93 -8.85
CA PRO A 149 -14.99 4.19 -9.86
C PRO A 149 -14.61 3.73 -11.28
N GLU A 150 -13.37 4.01 -11.70
CA GLU A 150 -12.88 3.70 -13.05
C GLU A 150 -12.04 2.41 -13.13
N VAL A 151 -11.65 1.83 -12.00
CA VAL A 151 -10.66 0.74 -11.95
C VAL A 151 -11.07 -0.34 -10.96
N GLN A 152 -11.13 -1.58 -11.42
CA GLN A 152 -11.20 -2.77 -10.56
C GLN A 152 -9.98 -3.63 -10.83
N ALA A 153 -9.19 -3.94 -9.81
CA ALA A 153 -8.02 -4.79 -9.94
C ALA A 153 -8.07 -5.96 -8.97
N LEU A 154 -7.64 -7.13 -9.43
CA LEU A 154 -7.37 -8.32 -8.64
C LEU A 154 -5.92 -8.75 -8.89
N ILE A 155 -5.14 -8.89 -7.83
CA ILE A 155 -3.74 -9.32 -7.88
C ILE A 155 -3.53 -10.47 -6.91
N TYR A 156 -2.76 -11.47 -7.31
CA TYR A 156 -2.38 -12.60 -6.47
C TYR A 156 -1.02 -13.15 -6.90
N GLY A 157 -0.35 -13.88 -6.02
CA GLY A 157 0.96 -14.46 -6.29
C GLY A 157 1.89 -14.42 -5.09
N VAL A 158 3.19 -14.46 -5.33
CA VAL A 158 4.19 -14.61 -4.27
C VAL A 158 5.27 -13.55 -4.41
N VAL A 159 5.63 -12.95 -3.27
CA VAL A 159 6.79 -12.08 -3.13
C VAL A 159 7.74 -12.69 -2.10
N THR A 160 9.01 -12.78 -2.41
CA THR A 160 10.05 -13.25 -1.49
C THR A 160 10.73 -12.02 -0.89
N LEU A 161 10.51 -11.69 0.39
CA LEU A 161 10.98 -10.47 1.07
C LEU A 161 12.47 -10.49 1.47
N GLN A 162 13.33 -11.03 0.59
CA GLN A 162 14.79 -11.11 0.72
C GLN A 162 15.42 -10.96 -0.67
N ASN A 163 16.73 -10.69 -0.76
CA ASN A 163 17.50 -10.73 -2.01
C ASN A 163 16.86 -9.94 -3.17
N SER A 164 16.66 -8.63 -2.99
CA SER A 164 16.05 -7.71 -3.98
C SER A 164 14.57 -7.95 -4.28
N TYR A 165 13.87 -8.69 -3.41
CA TYR A 165 12.44 -8.93 -3.44
C TYR A 165 11.90 -9.62 -4.72
N PRO A 166 12.37 -10.84 -5.05
CA PRO A 166 11.86 -11.57 -6.20
C PRO A 166 10.35 -11.79 -6.08
N LEU A 167 9.63 -11.55 -7.16
CA LEU A 167 8.17 -11.63 -7.19
C LEU A 167 7.67 -12.32 -8.46
N ASN A 168 6.51 -12.93 -8.33
CA ASN A 168 5.71 -13.43 -9.44
C ASN A 168 4.24 -13.23 -9.06
N LEU A 169 3.59 -12.28 -9.72
CA LEU A 169 2.22 -11.88 -9.49
C LEU A 169 1.43 -12.00 -10.79
N GLN A 170 0.15 -12.29 -10.65
CA GLN A 170 -0.83 -12.29 -11.72
C GLN A 170 -1.85 -11.19 -11.43
N SER A 171 -2.29 -10.51 -12.48
CA SER A 171 -3.22 -9.39 -12.39
C SER A 171 -4.39 -9.56 -13.35
N ASP A 172 -5.59 -9.29 -12.86
CA ASP A 172 -6.80 -9.07 -13.65
C ASP A 172 -7.31 -7.66 -13.35
N ILE A 173 -7.28 -6.77 -14.35
CA ILE A 173 -7.69 -5.36 -14.22
C ILE A 173 -8.85 -5.10 -15.16
N LYS A 174 -9.86 -4.38 -14.69
CA LYS A 174 -10.96 -3.85 -15.50
C LYS A 174 -10.96 -2.34 -15.42
N LEU A 175 -10.98 -1.69 -16.57
CA LEU A 175 -11.05 -0.24 -16.71
C LEU A 175 -12.42 0.13 -17.28
N ASN A 176 -13.12 1.00 -16.56
CA ASN A 176 -14.42 1.54 -16.91
C ASN A 176 -14.26 3.04 -17.19
N LEU A 177 -13.74 3.35 -18.37
CA LEU A 177 -13.51 4.73 -18.79
C LEU A 177 -14.80 5.33 -19.40
N PRO A 178 -15.12 6.60 -19.11
CA PRO A 178 -16.25 7.28 -19.73
C PRO A 178 -16.17 7.22 -21.26
N GLU A 179 -17.30 6.94 -21.91
CA GLU A 179 -17.43 6.92 -23.37
C GLU A 179 -16.56 5.90 -24.11
N GLN A 180 -16.00 4.92 -23.40
CA GLN A 180 -15.20 3.82 -23.97
C GLN A 180 -15.77 2.46 -23.57
N PRO A 181 -15.57 1.39 -24.39
CA PRO A 181 -15.93 0.04 -23.98
C PRO A 181 -15.10 -0.40 -22.76
N GLU A 182 -15.66 -1.26 -21.92
CA GLU A 182 -14.92 -1.88 -20.80
C GLU A 182 -13.65 -2.54 -21.35
N LEU A 183 -12.50 -2.18 -20.77
CA LEU A 183 -11.22 -2.76 -21.13
C LEU A 183 -10.77 -3.70 -20.01
N VAL A 184 -10.61 -4.97 -20.36
CA VAL A 184 -10.08 -5.98 -19.43
C VAL A 184 -8.62 -6.24 -19.78
N LEU A 185 -7.74 -6.11 -18.79
CA LEU A 185 -6.33 -6.41 -18.90
C LEU A 185 -6.01 -7.61 -18.02
N LYS A 186 -5.31 -8.60 -18.58
CA LYS A 186 -4.79 -9.74 -17.84
C LYS A 186 -3.28 -9.77 -17.99
N GLY A 187 -2.55 -10.15 -16.95
CA GLY A 187 -1.11 -10.06 -17.03
C GLY A 187 -0.35 -10.74 -15.92
N ASP A 188 0.97 -10.69 -16.08
CA ASP A 188 1.94 -11.12 -15.09
C ASP A 188 2.94 -10.00 -14.80
N ILE A 189 3.36 -9.97 -13.53
CA ILE A 189 4.37 -9.06 -13.02
C ILE A 189 5.43 -9.97 -12.39
N SER A 190 6.65 -9.95 -12.94
CA SER A 190 7.72 -10.85 -12.52
C SER A 190 9.08 -10.16 -12.46
N GLY A 191 10.05 -10.78 -11.80
CA GLY A 191 11.39 -10.23 -11.63
C GLY A 191 11.67 -9.87 -10.17
N ASN A 192 12.31 -8.73 -9.94
CA ASN A 192 12.67 -8.21 -8.63
C ASN A 192 12.72 -6.66 -8.67
N LEU A 193 13.14 -5.98 -7.59
CA LEU A 193 13.17 -4.51 -7.55
C LEU A 193 14.24 -3.86 -8.42
N GLU A 194 15.21 -4.64 -8.90
CA GLU A 194 16.24 -4.15 -9.82
C GLU A 194 15.71 -4.15 -11.26
N GLN A 195 15.04 -5.23 -11.66
CA GLN A 195 14.41 -5.39 -12.97
C GLN A 195 13.06 -6.10 -12.83
N LEU A 196 12.02 -5.38 -13.24
CA LEU A 196 10.64 -5.82 -13.18
C LEU A 196 10.06 -5.91 -14.58
N THR A 197 9.54 -7.07 -14.95
CA THR A 197 8.86 -7.28 -16.21
C THR A 197 7.36 -7.29 -15.94
N ILE A 198 6.65 -6.38 -16.61
CA ILE A 198 5.20 -6.28 -16.58
C ILE A 198 4.70 -6.65 -17.97
N ARG A 199 3.90 -7.71 -18.06
CA ARG A 199 3.21 -8.10 -19.29
C ARG A 199 1.72 -8.03 -19.07
N GLN A 200 1.04 -7.24 -19.88
CA GLN A 200 -0.42 -7.11 -19.87
C GLN A 200 -0.93 -7.37 -21.28
N GLN A 201 -2.09 -8.01 -21.38
CA GLN A 201 -2.80 -8.21 -22.63
C GLN A 201 -4.25 -7.83 -22.44
N THR A 202 -4.83 -7.20 -23.46
CA THR A 202 -6.26 -6.94 -23.49
C THR A 202 -7.01 -8.26 -23.69
N ALA A 203 -8.07 -8.46 -22.94
CA ALA A 203 -9.01 -9.55 -23.14
C ALA A 203 -10.28 -8.97 -23.76
N GLY A 204 -10.68 -9.47 -24.94
CA GLY A 204 -11.91 -9.06 -25.60
C GLY A 204 -11.72 -8.74 -27.08
N MET A 205 -12.40 -7.70 -27.55
CA MET A 205 -12.44 -7.33 -28.98
C MET A 205 -11.18 -6.59 -29.47
N LEU A 206 -10.48 -5.93 -28.56
CA LEU A 206 -9.19 -5.32 -28.83
C LEU A 206 -8.11 -6.35 -28.52
N ASP A 207 -7.23 -6.60 -29.48
CA ASP A 207 -6.03 -7.43 -29.31
C ASP A 207 -4.83 -6.50 -29.23
N ALA A 208 -4.35 -6.28 -28.01
CA ALA A 208 -3.21 -5.43 -27.70
C ALA A 208 -2.44 -6.05 -26.53
N SER A 209 -1.12 -6.05 -26.65
CA SER A 209 -0.21 -6.50 -25.60
C SER A 209 0.74 -5.39 -25.25
N ILE A 210 0.96 -5.19 -23.95
CA ILE A 210 1.92 -4.24 -23.41
C ILE A 210 2.96 -5.06 -22.67
N SER A 211 4.23 -4.90 -23.03
CA SER A 211 5.36 -5.47 -22.30
C SER A 211 6.28 -4.33 -21.90
N THR A 212 6.47 -4.13 -20.61
CA THR A 212 7.29 -3.04 -20.07
C THR A 212 8.32 -3.64 -19.11
N GLU A 213 9.57 -3.22 -19.28
CA GLU A 213 10.63 -3.48 -18.31
C GLU A 213 10.86 -2.21 -17.49
N VAL A 214 10.71 -2.34 -16.18
CA VAL A 214 10.93 -1.25 -15.23
C VAL A 214 12.21 -1.56 -14.46
N ASN A 215 13.20 -0.67 -14.61
CA ASN A 215 14.48 -0.80 -13.96
C ASN A 215 14.57 0.16 -12.76
N GLN A 216 15.23 -0.29 -11.70
CA GLN A 216 15.55 0.52 -10.52
C GLN A 216 14.32 1.21 -9.89
N LEU A 217 13.35 0.44 -9.40
CA LEU A 217 12.15 0.98 -8.76
C LEU A 217 12.43 1.91 -7.55
N LEU A 218 13.56 1.70 -6.89
CA LEU A 218 13.97 2.45 -5.70
C LEU A 218 14.89 3.65 -6.03
N GLY A 219 15.16 3.89 -7.32
CA GLY A 219 15.97 5.00 -7.85
C GLY A 219 15.15 5.96 -8.73
N LYS A 220 15.81 6.82 -9.50
CA LYS A 220 15.13 7.57 -10.57
C LYS A 220 14.66 6.57 -11.62
N THR A 221 13.35 6.39 -11.73
CA THR A 221 12.73 5.42 -12.63
C THR A 221 12.98 5.81 -14.09
N ASP A 222 13.75 4.99 -14.82
CA ASP A 222 13.85 5.07 -16.28
C ASP A 222 12.82 4.11 -16.89
N TRP A 223 11.76 4.65 -17.50
CA TRP A 223 10.74 3.88 -18.19
C TRP A 223 11.15 3.69 -19.65
N GLN A 224 11.31 2.45 -20.10
CA GLN A 224 11.38 2.11 -21.52
C GLN A 224 10.15 1.29 -21.90
N SER A 225 9.35 1.81 -22.84
CA SER A 225 8.18 1.13 -23.39
C SER A 225 8.42 0.87 -24.86
N ASP A 226 8.29 -0.39 -25.27
CA ASP A 226 8.11 -0.75 -26.69
C ASP A 226 6.62 -1.00 -26.93
N ILE A 227 6.06 -0.37 -27.97
CA ILE A 227 4.70 -0.58 -28.48
C ILE A 227 4.79 -1.46 -29.72
#